data_AF-A0A8M1KQA7-F1
#
_entry.id   AF-A0A8M1KQA7-F1
#
_cell.length_a   1.000
_cell.length_b   1.000
_cell.length_c   1.000
_cell.angle_alpha   90.00
_cell.angle_beta   90.00
_cell.angle_gamma   90.00
#
_symmetry.space_group_name_H-M   'P 1'
#
loop_
_entity.id
_entity.type
_entity.pdbx_description
1 polymer ?
#
loop_
_entity_poly.entity_id
_entity_poly.type
_entity_poly.pdbx_seq_one_letter_code
_entity_poly.pdbx_strand_id
1 'polypeptide(L)'
;MAVEESGDIVWDDLTHLFGNTPPDYLQKKFYQLKVTYIPDWNRKSFCDIIDFLYEKTLPKLEEDLKGCKDADDEPAELRQSYKMSEIFPNL
;
A
#
# COMPACT_ATOMS: atom_id res chain seq x y z
N MET A 1 27.55 2.41 12.01
CA MET A 1 26.61 2.79 13.08
C MET A 1 25.82 3.99 12.57
N ALA A 2 24.66 3.73 11.97
CA ALA A 2 23.66 4.75 11.65
C ALA A 2 22.34 4.00 11.58
N VAL A 3 21.88 3.62 12.77
CA VAL A 3 20.55 3.11 12.99
C VAL A 3 19.72 4.38 13.21
N GLU A 4 19.32 5.04 12.13
CA GLU A 4 18.23 6.03 12.19
C GLU A 4 16.92 5.23 12.27
N GLU A 5 16.79 4.53 13.40
CA GLU A 5 15.60 3.79 13.80
C GLU A 5 14.55 4.80 14.21
N SER A 6 13.48 4.88 13.43
CA SER A 6 12.06 5.00 13.87
C SER A 6 11.63 6.06 14.89
N GLY A 7 12.55 6.80 15.53
CA GLY A 7 12.32 7.67 16.68
C GLY A 7 12.14 9.14 16.32
N ASP A 8 12.53 9.54 15.10
CA ASP A 8 12.32 10.92 14.62
C ASP A 8 10.94 11.13 13.98
N ILE A 9 10.19 10.04 13.73
CA ILE A 9 8.84 10.12 13.18
C ILE A 9 7.86 10.16 14.34
N VAL A 10 7.10 11.24 14.45
CA VAL A 10 6.01 11.39 15.42
C VAL A 10 4.83 10.54 14.95
N TRP A 11 4.88 9.23 15.24
CA TRP A 11 3.88 8.28 14.78
C TRP A 11 2.48 8.57 15.34
N ASP A 12 2.37 9.11 16.56
CA ASP A 12 1.10 9.52 17.17
C ASP A 12 0.36 10.55 16.31
N ASP A 13 1.03 11.56 15.76
CA ASP A 13 0.40 12.55 14.88
C ASP A 13 -0.15 11.89 13.60
N LEU A 14 0.62 10.95 13.05
CA LEU A 14 0.19 10.17 11.89
C LEU A 14 -0.99 9.27 12.24
N THR A 15 -1.04 8.68 13.43
CA THR A 15 -2.16 7.82 13.83
C THR A 15 -3.48 8.55 13.78
N HIS A 16 -3.52 9.79 14.28
CA HIS A 16 -4.70 10.63 14.25
C HIS A 16 -5.08 11.01 12.81
N LEU A 17 -4.10 11.33 11.96
CA LEU A 17 -4.32 11.64 10.55
C LEU A 17 -4.92 10.46 9.78
N PHE A 18 -4.44 9.23 10.04
CA PHE A 18 -4.90 8.01 9.40
C PHE A 18 -6.11 7.36 10.08
N GLY A 19 -6.93 8.15 10.80
CA GLY A 19 -8.20 7.67 11.37
C GLY A 19 -8.05 6.84 12.65
N ASN A 20 -7.13 7.21 13.53
CA ASN A 20 -6.78 6.51 14.77
C ASN A 20 -6.25 5.08 14.52
N THR A 21 -5.43 4.93 13.48
CA THR A 21 -4.76 3.65 13.20
C THR A 21 -3.62 3.44 14.19
N PRO A 22 -3.43 2.24 14.79
CA PRO A 22 -2.35 2.02 15.77
C PRO A 22 -0.95 2.37 15.24
N PRO A 23 -0.06 2.95 16.06
CA PRO A 23 1.29 3.34 15.62
C PRO A 23 2.07 2.15 15.02
N ASP A 24 2.01 0.99 15.66
CA ASP A 24 2.68 -0.24 15.22
C ASP A 24 2.25 -0.68 13.82
N TYR A 25 0.98 -0.45 13.47
CA TYR A 25 0.48 -0.76 12.15
C TYR A 25 1.09 0.16 11.10
N LEU A 26 1.13 1.47 11.36
CA LEU A 26 1.75 2.44 10.47
C LEU A 26 3.25 2.18 10.28
N GLN A 27 3.96 1.89 11.38
CA GLN A 27 5.37 1.51 11.33
C GLN A 27 5.59 0.27 10.46
N LYS A 28 4.78 -0.77 10.64
CA LYS A 28 4.85 -2.00 9.83
C LYS A 28 4.57 -1.72 8.37
N LYS A 29 3.58 -0.88 8.06
CA LYS A 29 3.26 -0.49 6.68
C LYS A 29 4.37 0.33 6.03
N PHE A 30 4.93 1.28 6.75
CA PHE A 30 6.06 2.06 6.27
C PHE A 30 7.30 1.17 6.06
N TYR A 31 7.57 0.23 6.97
CA TYR A 31 8.63 -0.75 6.79
C TYR A 31 8.44 -1.63 5.54
N GLN A 32 7.22 -2.15 5.34
CA GLN A 32 6.89 -2.91 4.12
C GLN A 32 7.13 -2.07 2.87
N LEU A 33 6.65 -0.83 2.83
CA LEU A 33 6.83 0.08 1.71
C LEU A 33 8.32 0.30 1.38
N LYS A 34 9.14 0.55 2.41
CA LYS A 34 10.59 0.70 2.26
C LYS A 34 11.24 -0.54 1.65
N VAL A 35 10.98 -1.70 2.23
CA VAL A 35 11.63 -2.97 1.84
C VAL A 35 11.22 -3.40 0.44
N THR A 36 9.98 -3.17 0.04
CA THR A 36 9.47 -3.61 -1.26
C THR A 36 9.91 -2.70 -2.40
N TYR A 37 9.92 -1.38 -2.20
CA TYR A 37 10.05 -0.43 -3.31
C TYR A 37 11.38 0.32 -3.37
N ILE A 38 12.17 0.31 -2.29
CA ILE A 38 13.40 1.11 -2.21
C ILE A 38 14.62 0.18 -2.23
N PRO A 39 15.45 0.22 -3.29
CA PRO A 39 16.69 -0.54 -3.34
C PRO A 39 17.69 0.03 -2.33
N ASP A 40 18.45 -0.85 -1.68
CA ASP A 40 19.46 -0.50 -0.68
C ASP A 40 18.95 0.43 0.44
N TRP A 41 17.67 0.29 0.83
CA TRP A 41 17.00 1.17 1.79
C TRP A 41 17.72 1.26 3.15
N ASN A 42 18.44 0.20 3.54
CA ASN A 42 19.21 0.15 4.78
C ASN A 42 20.48 1.03 4.76
N ARG A 43 20.85 1.60 3.61
CA ARG A 43 21.99 2.51 3.45
C ARG A 43 21.57 3.95 3.18
N LYS A 44 20.27 4.24 3.21
CA LYS A 44 19.67 5.55 2.91
C LYS A 44 19.23 6.24 4.19
N SER A 45 19.34 7.58 4.23
CA SER A 45 18.76 8.37 5.31
C SER A 45 17.23 8.37 5.22
N PHE A 46 16.56 8.82 6.29
CA PHE A 46 15.11 9.01 6.24
C PHE A 46 14.69 9.99 5.13
N CYS A 47 15.40 11.10 4.96
CA CYS A 47 15.12 12.06 3.89
C CYS A 47 15.26 11.40 2.51
N ASP A 48 16.36 10.68 2.26
CA ASP A 48 16.57 9.97 0.98
C ASP A 48 15.47 8.93 0.71
N ILE A 49 14.96 8.29 1.76
CA ILE A 49 13.85 7.34 1.68
C ILE A 49 12.57 8.06 1.24
N ILE A 50 12.23 9.19 1.88
CA ILE A 50 11.02 9.95 1.57
C ILE A 50 11.10 10.54 0.17
N ASP A 51 12.24 11.14 -0.20
CA ASP A 51 12.48 11.69 -1.53
C ASP A 51 12.35 10.60 -2.60
N PHE A 52 12.94 9.41 -2.38
CA PHE A 52 12.82 8.30 -3.32
C PHE A 52 11.36 7.81 -3.45
N LEU A 53 10.65 7.69 -2.33
CA LEU A 53 9.25 7.28 -2.35
C LEU A 53 8.40 8.26 -3.16
N TYR A 54 8.63 9.56 -2.99
CA TYR A 54 7.88 10.60 -3.69
C TYR A 54 8.26 10.71 -5.17
N GLU A 55 9.55 10.73 -5.50
CA GLU A 55 10.02 10.96 -6.86
C GLU A 55 9.97 9.72 -7.77
N LYS A 56 10.12 8.51 -7.19
CA LYS A 56 10.28 7.26 -7.95
C LYS A 56 9.17 6.27 -7.72
N THR A 57 8.75 6.06 -6.47
CA THR A 57 7.77 5.02 -6.13
C THR A 57 6.34 5.49 -6.40
N LEU A 58 5.98 6.69 -5.96
CA LEU A 58 4.63 7.24 -6.10
C LEU A 58 4.17 7.29 -7.58
N PRO A 59 4.95 7.81 -8.55
CA PRO A 59 4.50 7.85 -9.95
C PRO A 59 4.23 6.47 -10.54
N LYS A 60 5.04 5.47 -10.16
CA LYS A 60 4.84 4.07 -10.60
C LYS A 60 3.56 3.49 -10.03
N LEU A 61 3.30 3.69 -8.73
CA LEU A 61 2.07 3.23 -8.10
C LEU A 61 0.84 3.90 -8.71
N GLU A 62 0.91 5.19 -9.04
CA GLU A 62 -0.16 5.90 -9.74
C GLU A 62 -0.41 5.36 -11.15
N GLU A 63 0.66 4.97 -11.86
CA GLU A 63 0.57 4.32 -13.17
C GLU A 63 -0.05 2.92 -13.07
N ASP A 64 0.42 2.09 -12.14
CA ASP A 64 -0.12 0.75 -11.88
C ASP A 64 -1.61 0.81 -11.51
N LEU A 65 -2.02 1.79 -10.71
CA LEU A 65 -3.42 2.01 -10.34
C LEU A 65 -4.28 2.47 -11.51
N LYS A 66 -3.73 3.22 -12.47
CA LYS A 66 -4.46 3.60 -13.69
C LYS A 66 -4.75 2.37 -14.55
N GLY A 67 -3.80 1.45 -14.69
CA GLY A 67 -3.99 0.20 -15.44
C GLY A 67 -5.04 -0.74 -14.83
N CYS A 68 -5.38 -0.58 -13.54
CA CYS A 68 -6.45 -1.34 -12.89
C CYS A 68 -7.86 -0.77 -13.13
N LYS A 69 -8.00 0.48 -13.59
CA LYS A 69 -9.33 1.06 -13.88
C LYS A 69 -10.00 0.47 -15.12
N ASP A 70 -9.22 -0.10 -16.03
CA ASP A 70 -9.75 -0.73 -17.24
C ASP A 70 -10.42 -2.09 -16.97
N ALA A 71 -10.32 -2.64 -15.75
CA ALA A 71 -10.96 -3.90 -15.37
C ALA A 71 -12.40 -3.75 -14.86
N ASP A 72 -12.85 -2.51 -14.55
CA ASP A 72 -14.25 -2.23 -14.19
C ASP A 72 -15.12 -1.84 -15.41
N ASP A 73 -14.51 -1.67 -16.59
CA ASP A 73 -15.19 -1.45 -17.87
C ASP A 73 -15.32 -2.74 -18.72
N GLU A 74 -15.12 -3.92 -18.12
CA GLU A 74 -15.59 -5.16 -18.73
C GLU A 74 -17.14 -5.10 -18.80
N PRO A 75 -17.76 -5.25 -19.99
CA PRO A 75 -19.20 -5.20 -20.10
C PRO A 75 -19.78 -6.26 -19.15
N ALA A 76 -20.76 -5.85 -18.33
CA ALA A 76 -21.44 -6.68 -17.35
C ALA A 76 -22.01 -8.01 -17.92
N GLU A 77 -21.97 -8.18 -19.24
CA GLU A 77 -22.35 -9.37 -20.00
C GLU A 77 -21.47 -10.61 -19.76
N LEU A 78 -20.22 -10.48 -19.29
CA LEU A 78 -19.35 -11.65 -19.03
C LEU A 78 -19.47 -12.22 -17.61
N ARG A 79 -20.14 -11.53 -16.69
CA ARG A 79 -20.40 -12.07 -15.34
C ARG A 79 -21.55 -13.07 -15.42
N GLN A 80 -21.21 -14.35 -15.55
CA GLN A 80 -22.17 -15.44 -15.33
C GLN A 80 -22.61 -15.40 -13.86
N SER A 81 -23.76 -14.76 -13.59
CA SER A 81 -24.38 -14.79 -12.28
C SER A 81 -25.11 -16.12 -12.11
N TYR A 82 -24.67 -16.93 -11.14
CA TYR A 82 -25.38 -18.14 -10.72
C TYR A 82 -26.00 -17.91 -9.35
N LYS A 83 -27.21 -18.43 -9.14
CA LYS A 83 -27.81 -18.45 -7.80
C LYS A 83 -27.14 -19.53 -6.96
N MET A 84 -27.03 -19.30 -5.66
CA MET A 84 -26.49 -20.29 -4.72
C MET A 84 -27.24 -21.62 -4.80
N SER A 85 -28.55 -21.59 -5.07
CA SER A 85 -29.40 -22.76 -5.30
C SER A 85 -29.09 -23.54 -6.58
N GLU A 86 -28.45 -22.90 -7.57
CA GLU A 86 -28.03 -23.56 -8.82
C GLU A 86 -26.69 -24.28 -8.62
N ILE A 87 -25.84 -23.78 -7.71
CA ILE A 87 -24.56 -24.38 -7.36
C ILE A 87 -24.75 -25.47 -6.30
N PHE A 88 -25.64 -25.22 -5.34
CA PHE A 88 -25.96 -26.12 -4.23
C PHE A 88 -27.46 -26.38 -4.18
N PRO A 89 -27.99 -27.26 -5.05
CA PRO A 89 -29.42 -27.53 -5.11
C PRO A 89 -29.99 -28.30 -3.90
N ASN A 90 -29.15 -28.70 -2.95
CA ASN A 90 -29.53 -29.49 -1.77
C ASN A 90 -29.10 -28.85 -0.44
N LEU A 91 -28.99 -27.52 -0.38
CA LEU A 91 -28.86 -26.76 0.87
C LEU A 91 -30.22 -26.22 1.33
#